data_AF-A0A7C4RBH2-F1
#
_entry.id   AF-A0A7C4RBH2-F1
#
_cell.length_a   1.000
_cell.length_b   1.000
_cell.length_c   1.000
_cell.angle_alpha   90.00
_cell.angle_beta   90.00
_cell.angle_gamma   90.00
#
_symmetry.space_group_name_H-M   'P 1'
#
loop_
_entity.id
_entity.type
_entity.pdbx_description
1 polymer ?
#
loop_
_entity_poly.entity_id
_entity_poly.type
_entity_poly.pdbx_seq_one_letter_code
_entity_poly.pdbx_strand_id
1 'polypeptide(L)'
;MLRINEIMKRCPTFFVFFIAAFIIFKPSLAVDISNCTQINSSGTYYVTNDLYGPSNAPCIIINSDDVTLDCQNYTIYGPGIGWGILVINETHSPGIRSNVEIKNCKIQNYEIGIVLHAKNTVIRNVYINGNNIANSFGLAVRYGPISLIGVSVTGTHVGASIIDSDVAIVRQFASTSNRCMELNGI
;
A
#
# COMPACT_ATOMS: atom_id res chain seq x y z
N MET A 1 -39.04 25.67 -14.07
CA MET A 1 -38.75 24.85 -15.27
C MET A 1 -37.81 25.66 -16.16
N LEU A 2 -36.51 25.57 -15.89
CA LEU A 2 -35.45 26.25 -16.65
C LEU A 2 -35.17 25.46 -17.93
N ARG A 3 -35.24 26.13 -19.09
CA ARG A 3 -35.16 25.52 -20.41
C ARG A 3 -33.69 25.20 -20.75
N ILE A 4 -33.44 23.95 -21.16
CA ILE A 4 -32.16 23.36 -21.56
C ILE A 4 -31.40 24.13 -22.67
N ASN A 5 -32.07 25.08 -23.36
CA ASN A 5 -31.54 25.78 -24.54
C ASN A 5 -30.53 26.91 -24.25
N GLU A 6 -30.28 27.28 -23.00
CA GLU A 6 -29.35 28.38 -22.64
C GLU A 6 -27.91 27.92 -22.35
N ILE A 7 -27.65 26.61 -22.21
CA ILE A 7 -26.32 26.09 -21.79
C ILE A 7 -25.37 25.89 -22.99
N MET A 8 -25.85 25.92 -24.24
CA MET A 8 -25.06 25.58 -25.43
C MET A 8 -24.28 26.74 -26.08
N LYS A 9 -24.14 27.91 -25.45
CA LYS A 9 -23.57 29.11 -26.11
C LYS A 9 -22.18 29.55 -25.66
N ARG A 10 -21.42 28.76 -24.88
CA ARG A 10 -20.10 29.20 -24.37
C ARG A 10 -18.94 28.19 -24.39
N CYS A 11 -18.93 27.14 -25.22
CA CYS A 11 -17.67 26.41 -25.49
C CYS A 11 -17.73 25.54 -26.76
N PRO A 12 -17.30 26.01 -27.93
CA PRO A 12 -17.37 25.24 -29.17
C PRO A 12 -16.09 24.41 -29.43
N THR A 13 -15.61 23.65 -28.44
CA THR A 13 -14.44 22.74 -28.59
C THR A 13 -14.44 21.52 -27.66
N PHE A 14 -15.61 21.09 -27.18
CA PHE A 14 -15.73 19.89 -26.31
C PHE A 14 -16.70 18.85 -26.87
N PHE A 15 -16.73 18.72 -28.19
CA PHE A 15 -17.33 17.59 -28.88
C PHE A 15 -16.18 16.79 -29.51
N VAL A 16 -16.23 15.46 -29.35
CA VAL A 16 -15.20 14.46 -29.72
C VAL A 16 -14.14 14.19 -28.65
N PHE A 17 -14.50 13.34 -27.69
CA PHE A 17 -13.80 12.09 -27.37
C PHE A 17 -14.54 11.37 -26.23
N PHE A 18 -15.81 10.99 -26.46
CA PHE A 18 -16.36 9.83 -25.76
C PHE A 18 -15.73 8.59 -26.42
N ILE A 19 -14.43 8.37 -26.21
CA ILE A 19 -13.95 6.99 -26.17
C ILE A 19 -14.75 6.40 -25.01
N ALA A 20 -15.70 5.54 -25.32
CA ALA A 20 -16.08 4.51 -24.39
C ALA A 20 -14.76 3.82 -24.05
N ALA A 21 -14.14 4.24 -22.94
CA ALA A 21 -13.16 3.43 -22.27
C ALA A 21 -13.98 2.19 -21.91
N PHE A 22 -13.93 1.20 -22.79
CA PHE A 22 -14.14 -0.18 -22.43
C PHE A 22 -13.07 -0.40 -21.36
N ILE A 23 -13.41 -0.06 -20.12
CA ILE A 23 -12.69 -0.52 -18.95
C ILE A 23 -12.91 -2.02 -19.07
N ILE A 24 -11.94 -2.69 -19.71
CA ILE A 24 -11.86 -4.13 -19.71
C ILE A 24 -11.61 -4.46 -18.25
N PHE A 25 -12.69 -4.53 -17.47
CA PHE A 25 -12.68 -5.01 -16.10
C PHE A 25 -12.39 -6.49 -16.25
N LYS A 26 -11.11 -6.83 -16.50
CA LYS A 26 -10.67 -8.20 -16.48
C LYS A 26 -11.06 -8.69 -15.09
N PRO A 27 -11.97 -9.66 -14.97
CA PRO A 27 -12.24 -10.24 -13.67
C PRO A 27 -10.89 -10.82 -13.22
N SER A 28 -10.23 -10.14 -12.29
CA SER A 28 -9.05 -10.68 -11.65
C SER A 28 -9.55 -11.86 -10.86
N LEU A 29 -9.14 -13.05 -11.26
CA LEU A 29 -9.28 -14.22 -10.42
C LEU A 29 -8.52 -13.90 -9.13
N ALA A 30 -9.24 -13.94 -8.00
CA ALA A 30 -8.60 -13.78 -6.73
C ALA A 30 -7.70 -14.98 -6.45
N VAL A 31 -6.52 -14.73 -5.89
CA VAL A 31 -5.53 -15.76 -5.60
C VAL A 31 -5.35 -15.88 -4.10
N ASP A 32 -5.56 -17.07 -3.58
CA ASP A 32 -5.31 -17.36 -2.17
C ASP A 32 -3.81 -17.57 -1.93
N ILE A 33 -3.31 -16.97 -0.85
CA ILE A 33 -1.94 -17.03 -0.39
C ILE A 33 -1.94 -17.70 0.98
N SER A 34 -1.28 -18.85 1.09
CA SER A 34 -1.14 -19.58 2.34
C SER A 34 0.30 -19.63 2.89
N ASN A 35 1.24 -18.97 2.19
CA ASN A 35 2.68 -18.91 2.49
C ASN A 35 3.25 -17.57 2.01
N CYS A 36 4.38 -17.14 2.56
CA CYS A 36 5.15 -16.02 2.02
C CYS A 36 5.43 -16.20 0.53
N THR A 37 5.25 -15.14 -0.27
CA THR A 37 5.25 -15.23 -1.74
C THR A 37 5.60 -13.91 -2.41
N GLN A 38 5.87 -13.99 -3.71
CA GLN A 38 6.04 -12.83 -4.59
C GLN A 38 4.81 -12.69 -5.51
N ILE A 39 4.20 -11.51 -5.49
CA ILE A 39 3.09 -11.11 -6.34
C ILE A 39 3.65 -10.40 -7.57
N ASN A 40 3.74 -11.12 -8.68
CA ASN A 40 4.31 -10.62 -9.95
C ASN A 40 3.25 -10.24 -10.99
N SER A 41 1.97 -10.38 -10.67
CA SER A 41 0.86 -10.04 -11.56
C SER A 41 -0.17 -9.17 -10.85
N SER A 42 -0.82 -8.29 -11.59
CA SER A 42 -1.97 -7.52 -11.12
C SER A 42 -3.09 -8.44 -10.66
N GLY A 43 -3.82 -8.02 -9.65
CA GLY A 43 -4.99 -8.74 -9.17
C GLY A 43 -5.25 -8.64 -7.67
N THR A 44 -6.23 -9.41 -7.21
CA THR A 44 -6.57 -9.50 -5.79
C THR A 44 -6.00 -10.77 -5.18
N TYR A 45 -5.40 -10.62 -4.00
CA TYR A 45 -4.75 -11.68 -3.26
C TYR A 45 -5.30 -11.75 -1.83
N TYR A 46 -5.70 -12.94 -1.40
CA TYR A 46 -6.24 -13.18 -0.07
C TYR A 46 -5.29 -14.02 0.74
N VAL A 47 -4.84 -13.52 1.89
CA VAL A 47 -4.14 -14.38 2.86
C VAL A 47 -5.16 -15.26 3.57
N THR A 48 -4.92 -16.57 3.62
CA THR A 48 -5.89 -17.55 4.15
C THR A 48 -5.45 -18.22 5.46
N ASN A 49 -4.25 -17.89 5.97
CA ASN A 49 -3.72 -18.33 7.25
C ASN A 49 -2.64 -17.34 7.74
N ASP A 50 -2.21 -17.49 9.00
CA ASP A 50 -1.03 -16.78 9.47
C ASP A 50 0.21 -17.20 8.66
N LEU A 51 1.03 -16.21 8.29
CA LEU A 51 2.27 -16.40 7.52
C LEU A 51 3.49 -16.23 8.41
N TYR A 52 4.56 -16.98 8.13
CA TYR A 52 5.82 -16.95 8.87
C TYR A 52 6.96 -16.58 7.93
N GLY A 53 7.48 -15.37 8.10
CA GLY A 53 8.53 -14.78 7.28
C GLY A 53 9.89 -15.44 7.48
N PRO A 54 10.68 -15.58 6.40
CA PRO A 54 12.05 -16.07 6.50
C PRO A 54 12.99 -14.97 7.02
N SER A 55 14.17 -15.36 7.52
CA SER A 55 15.20 -14.45 8.05
C SER A 55 15.96 -13.65 6.99
N ASN A 56 15.92 -14.07 5.73
CA ASN A 56 16.76 -13.56 4.65
C ASN A 56 15.99 -12.88 3.50
N ALA A 57 14.67 -12.73 3.62
CA ALA A 57 13.84 -12.09 2.60
C ALA A 57 12.55 -11.51 3.21
N PRO A 58 11.90 -10.55 2.54
CA PRO A 58 10.55 -10.14 2.92
C PRO A 58 9.56 -11.30 2.79
N CYS A 59 8.49 -11.30 3.59
CA CYS A 59 7.47 -12.35 3.46
C CYS A 59 6.60 -12.16 2.22
N ILE A 60 6.12 -10.93 1.98
CA ILE A 60 5.37 -10.61 0.76
C ILE A 60 6.13 -9.57 -0.05
N ILE A 61 6.44 -9.91 -1.29
CA ILE A 61 7.00 -8.96 -2.26
C ILE A 61 5.93 -8.67 -3.31
N ILE A 62 5.48 -7.42 -3.41
CA ILE A 62 4.58 -6.95 -4.47
C ILE A 62 5.42 -6.30 -5.56
N ASN A 63 5.46 -6.95 -6.71
CA ASN A 63 6.25 -6.56 -7.88
C ASN A 63 5.35 -6.38 -9.12
N SER A 64 4.14 -5.86 -8.91
CA SER A 64 3.17 -5.57 -9.97
C SER A 64 2.34 -4.33 -9.61
N ASP A 65 1.78 -3.70 -10.63
CA ASP A 65 0.79 -2.63 -10.47
C ASP A 65 -0.60 -3.24 -10.31
N ASP A 66 -1.58 -2.44 -9.87
CA ASP A 66 -2.99 -2.86 -9.76
C ASP A 66 -3.17 -4.10 -8.85
N VAL A 67 -2.55 -4.07 -7.67
CA VAL A 67 -2.58 -5.18 -6.70
C VAL A 67 -3.41 -4.80 -5.49
N THR A 68 -4.34 -5.69 -5.12
CA THR A 68 -4.99 -5.66 -3.80
C THR A 68 -4.52 -6.85 -3.00
N LEU A 69 -3.81 -6.59 -1.90
CA LEU A 69 -3.50 -7.59 -0.88
C LEU A 69 -4.45 -7.41 0.30
N ASP A 70 -5.32 -8.39 0.52
CA ASP A 70 -6.21 -8.44 1.67
C ASP A 70 -5.80 -9.59 2.59
N CYS A 71 -5.28 -9.24 3.77
CA CYS A 71 -4.80 -10.27 4.69
C CYS A 71 -5.92 -10.93 5.51
N GLN A 72 -7.18 -10.52 5.34
CA GLN A 72 -8.34 -11.10 6.05
C GLN A 72 -8.18 -11.16 7.59
N ASN A 73 -7.43 -10.23 8.17
CA ASN A 73 -7.03 -10.15 9.58
C ASN A 73 -6.06 -11.24 10.08
N TYR A 74 -5.49 -12.05 9.19
CA TYR A 74 -4.35 -12.92 9.50
C TYR A 74 -3.07 -12.13 9.76
N THR A 75 -2.14 -12.79 10.45
CA THR A 75 -0.89 -12.20 10.90
C THR A 75 0.27 -12.67 10.03
N ILE A 76 1.12 -11.72 9.64
CA ILE A 76 2.43 -11.97 9.03
C ILE A 76 3.47 -11.82 10.14
N TYR A 77 4.02 -12.93 10.61
CA TYR A 77 5.04 -12.97 11.65
C TYR A 77 6.44 -12.90 11.07
N GLY A 78 7.24 -11.98 11.60
CA GLY A 78 8.63 -11.80 11.22
C GLY A 78 9.62 -12.48 12.15
N PRO A 79 10.86 -12.64 11.69
CA PRO A 79 11.97 -13.25 12.42
C PRO A 79 12.67 -12.27 13.39
N GLY A 80 12.17 -11.05 13.56
CA GLY A 80 12.80 -9.98 14.33
C GLY A 80 13.75 -9.09 13.52
N ILE A 81 13.91 -9.33 12.22
CA ILE A 81 14.74 -8.53 11.30
C ILE A 81 14.06 -8.43 9.93
N GLY A 82 14.58 -7.57 9.05
CA GLY A 82 14.11 -7.47 7.67
C GLY A 82 12.70 -6.86 7.56
N TRP A 83 12.02 -7.15 6.44
CA TRP A 83 10.81 -6.44 6.03
C TRP A 83 9.60 -7.37 5.97
N GLY A 84 8.43 -6.93 6.42
CA GLY A 84 7.20 -7.73 6.35
C GLY A 84 6.65 -7.79 4.92
N ILE A 85 6.19 -6.63 4.44
CA ILE A 85 5.68 -6.45 3.08
C ILE A 85 6.58 -5.45 2.36
N LEU A 86 7.05 -5.81 1.17
CA LEU A 86 7.88 -4.97 0.32
C LEU A 86 7.16 -4.72 -1.01
N VAL A 87 6.91 -3.47 -1.36
CA VAL A 87 6.37 -3.09 -2.68
C VAL A 87 7.47 -2.41 -3.48
N ILE A 88 8.01 -3.12 -4.47
CA ILE A 88 9.16 -2.65 -5.27
C ILE A 88 9.06 -3.07 -6.74
N ASN A 89 10.05 -2.65 -7.53
CA ASN A 89 10.38 -3.25 -8.80
C ASN A 89 11.71 -4.01 -8.66
N GLU A 90 11.70 -5.35 -8.64
CA GLU A 90 12.94 -6.15 -8.48
C GLU A 90 13.81 -6.22 -9.74
N THR A 91 13.31 -5.84 -10.92
CA THR A 91 14.10 -5.94 -12.15
C THR A 91 14.86 -4.66 -12.40
N HIS A 92 16.05 -4.48 -11.79
CA HIS A 92 17.19 -3.60 -12.15
C HIS A 92 16.94 -2.33 -13.00
N SER A 93 15.76 -1.72 -12.88
CA SER A 93 15.29 -0.56 -13.62
C SER A 93 14.51 0.29 -12.63
N PRO A 94 14.78 1.59 -12.56
CA PRO A 94 14.03 2.50 -11.71
C PRO A 94 12.56 2.46 -12.15
N GLY A 95 11.69 2.00 -11.25
CA GLY A 95 10.25 1.98 -11.48
C GLY A 95 9.50 2.08 -10.15
N ILE A 96 8.47 2.92 -10.14
CA ILE A 96 7.59 3.13 -9.00
C ILE A 96 6.31 2.33 -9.26
N ARG A 97 5.94 1.43 -8.36
CA ARG A 97 4.68 0.67 -8.49
C ARG A 97 3.49 1.59 -8.32
N SER A 98 2.33 1.22 -8.85
CA SER A 98 1.15 2.06 -8.78
C SER A 98 -0.13 1.28 -8.52
N ASN A 99 -1.09 1.97 -7.90
CA ASN A 99 -2.42 1.42 -7.60
C ASN A 99 -2.35 0.12 -6.78
N VAL A 100 -1.67 0.20 -5.63
CA VAL A 100 -1.55 -0.91 -4.68
C VAL A 100 -2.44 -0.63 -3.47
N GLU A 101 -3.29 -1.59 -3.09
CA GLU A 101 -4.03 -1.57 -1.83
C GLU A 101 -3.52 -2.70 -0.92
N ILE A 102 -3.16 -2.38 0.32
CA ILE A 102 -2.85 -3.37 1.36
C ILE A 102 -3.86 -3.16 2.48
N LYS A 103 -4.63 -4.21 2.83
CA LYS A 103 -5.69 -4.08 3.82
C LYS A 103 -5.89 -5.26 4.75
N ASN A 104 -6.47 -4.96 5.91
CA ASN A 104 -6.86 -5.93 6.94
C ASN A 104 -5.69 -6.82 7.39
N CYS A 105 -4.48 -6.26 7.49
CA CYS A 105 -3.25 -7.00 7.82
C CYS A 105 -2.82 -6.75 9.25
N LYS A 106 -2.33 -7.81 9.91
CA LYS A 106 -1.53 -7.71 11.14
C LYS A 106 -0.09 -8.09 10.79
N ILE A 107 0.86 -7.23 11.13
CA ILE A 107 2.29 -7.46 10.84
C ILE A 107 3.03 -7.39 12.16
N GLN A 108 3.81 -8.42 12.47
CA GLN A 108 4.47 -8.53 13.77
C GLN A 108 5.95 -8.88 13.64
N ASN A 109 6.76 -8.35 14.57
CA ASN A 109 8.14 -8.77 14.76
C ASN A 109 9.04 -8.64 13.52
N TYR A 110 8.88 -7.56 12.77
CA TYR A 110 9.83 -7.15 11.73
C TYR A 110 10.59 -5.90 12.16
N GLU A 111 11.78 -5.69 11.58
CA GLU A 111 12.51 -4.42 11.69
C GLU A 111 11.78 -3.31 10.93
N ILE A 112 11.24 -3.63 9.75
CA ILE A 112 10.31 -2.75 9.02
C ILE A 112 9.02 -3.49 8.68
N GLY A 113 7.88 -2.97 9.12
CA GLY A 113 6.58 -3.60 8.85
C GLY A 113 6.23 -3.64 7.37
N ILE A 114 6.11 -2.46 6.76
CA ILE A 114 5.81 -2.31 5.32
C ILE A 114 6.75 -1.26 4.71
N VAL A 115 7.33 -1.61 3.57
CA VAL A 115 8.13 -0.71 2.72
C VAL A 115 7.40 -0.51 1.40
N LEU A 116 7.14 0.74 1.04
CA LEU A 116 6.44 1.12 -0.20
C LEU A 116 7.35 1.97 -1.08
N HIS A 117 7.72 1.47 -2.25
CA HIS A 117 8.22 2.27 -3.37
C HIS A 117 7.13 2.35 -4.44
N ALA A 118 6.06 3.08 -4.13
CA ALA A 118 4.83 3.08 -4.91
C ALA A 118 4.08 4.42 -4.84
N LYS A 119 3.20 4.67 -5.82
CA LYS A 119 2.30 5.83 -5.89
C LYS A 119 0.85 5.38 -6.01
N ASN A 120 -0.09 6.26 -5.70
CA ASN A 120 -1.52 5.94 -5.69
C ASN A 120 -1.81 4.70 -4.81
N THR A 121 -1.22 4.67 -3.61
CA THR A 121 -1.31 3.52 -2.71
C THR A 121 -2.32 3.78 -1.60
N VAL A 122 -3.00 2.72 -1.16
CA VAL A 122 -3.92 2.76 -0.03
C VAL A 122 -3.53 1.68 0.98
N ILE A 123 -3.31 2.10 2.22
CA ILE A 123 -3.12 1.20 3.36
C ILE A 123 -4.32 1.36 4.28
N ARG A 124 -5.07 0.26 4.50
CA ARG A 124 -6.36 0.31 5.19
C ARG A 124 -6.49 -0.76 6.26
N ASN A 125 -6.91 -0.39 7.48
CA ASN A 125 -7.15 -1.34 8.58
C ASN A 125 -5.93 -2.24 8.84
N VAL A 126 -4.76 -1.62 8.99
CA VAL A 126 -3.50 -2.35 9.19
C VAL A 126 -2.99 -2.11 10.61
N TYR A 127 -2.60 -3.18 11.29
CA TYR A 127 -1.93 -3.14 12.59
C TYR A 127 -0.50 -3.64 12.44
N ILE A 128 0.47 -2.82 12.84
CA ILE A 128 1.90 -3.17 12.84
C ILE A 128 2.40 -3.13 14.27
N ASN A 129 2.93 -4.26 14.75
CA ASN A 129 3.63 -4.36 16.03
C ASN A 129 5.09 -4.76 15.77
N GLY A 130 5.99 -3.78 15.86
CA GLY A 130 7.41 -4.03 15.67
C GLY A 130 8.04 -4.86 16.80
N ASN A 131 9.36 -4.96 16.74
CA ASN A 131 10.21 -5.75 17.65
C ASN A 131 10.93 -4.89 18.71
N ASN A 132 10.55 -3.61 18.87
CA ASN A 132 11.14 -2.65 19.81
C ASN A 132 12.66 -2.40 19.62
N ILE A 133 13.21 -2.64 18.43
CA ILE A 133 14.61 -2.32 18.15
C ILE A 133 14.77 -0.85 17.73
N ALA A 134 15.95 -0.29 18.00
CA ALA A 134 16.31 1.03 17.52
C ALA A 134 16.26 1.09 15.98
N ASN A 135 15.86 2.23 15.43
CA ASN A 135 15.77 2.48 13.97
C ASN A 135 14.78 1.60 13.21
N SER A 136 13.89 0.87 13.89
CA SER A 136 12.77 0.17 13.24
C SER A 136 11.69 1.13 12.74
N PHE A 137 10.99 0.74 11.66
CA PHE A 137 9.91 1.50 11.06
C PHE A 137 8.63 0.67 11.01
N GLY A 138 7.48 1.26 11.30
CA GLY A 138 6.21 0.58 11.00
C GLY A 138 5.95 0.61 9.50
N LEU A 139 5.86 1.84 8.99
CA LEU A 139 5.67 2.15 7.58
C LEU A 139 6.85 2.99 7.07
N ALA A 140 7.48 2.55 5.99
CA ALA A 140 8.43 3.36 5.23
C ALA A 140 7.85 3.55 3.83
N VAL A 141 7.40 4.77 3.53
CA VAL A 141 6.75 5.13 2.28
C VAL A 141 7.66 6.07 1.51
N ARG A 142 7.96 5.68 0.27
CA ARG A 142 8.63 6.51 -0.70
C ARG A 142 7.74 6.65 -1.92
N TYR A 143 7.54 7.90 -2.31
CA TYR A 143 6.62 8.34 -3.34
C TYR A 143 5.15 8.32 -2.90
N GLY A 144 4.40 9.25 -3.48
CA GLY A 144 2.97 9.39 -3.28
C GLY A 144 2.27 9.59 -4.62
N PRO A 145 0.93 9.71 -4.63
CA PRO A 145 0.04 9.85 -3.48
C PRO A 145 -0.11 8.60 -2.60
N ILE A 146 -0.34 8.79 -1.29
CA ILE A 146 -0.61 7.72 -0.31
C ILE A 146 -1.86 8.02 0.53
N SER A 147 -2.67 7.01 0.83
CA SER A 147 -3.74 7.08 1.83
C SER A 147 -3.52 6.07 2.95
N LEU A 148 -3.43 6.55 4.19
CA LEU A 148 -3.37 5.73 5.40
C LEU A 148 -4.71 5.86 6.14
N ILE A 149 -5.46 4.76 6.25
CA ILE A 149 -6.82 4.75 6.80
C ILE A 149 -6.94 3.66 7.86
N GLY A 150 -7.14 4.02 9.13
CA GLY A 150 -7.29 3.05 10.21
C GLY A 150 -6.01 2.23 10.43
N VAL A 151 -4.86 2.92 10.47
CA VAL A 151 -3.56 2.28 10.66
C VAL A 151 -3.07 2.50 12.09
N SER A 152 -2.66 1.42 12.75
CA SER A 152 -2.09 1.46 14.09
C SER A 152 -0.69 0.87 14.10
N VAL A 153 0.29 1.59 14.68
CA VAL A 153 1.69 1.17 14.75
C VAL A 153 2.22 1.23 16.18
N THR A 154 2.72 0.10 16.68
CA THR A 154 3.34 -0.02 18.00
C THR A 154 4.69 -0.71 17.91
N GLY A 155 5.50 -0.59 18.95
CA GLY A 155 6.75 -1.36 19.06
C GLY A 155 7.80 -1.03 17.99
N THR A 156 7.79 0.18 17.43
CA THR A 156 8.79 0.65 16.46
C THR A 156 9.44 1.96 16.91
N HIS A 157 10.62 2.27 16.37
CA HIS A 157 11.26 3.56 16.58
C HIS A 157 10.52 4.68 15.84
N VAL A 158 10.14 4.43 14.58
CA VAL A 158 9.34 5.33 13.74
C VAL A 158 8.01 4.67 13.38
N GLY A 159 6.90 5.36 13.59
CA GLY A 159 5.57 4.86 13.26
C GLY A 159 5.37 4.79 11.75
N ALA A 160 5.38 5.95 11.10
CA ALA A 160 5.37 6.08 9.64
C ALA A 160 6.38 7.12 9.17
N SER A 161 7.18 6.80 8.16
CA SER A 161 8.00 7.77 7.42
C SER A 161 7.43 7.88 6.01
N ILE A 162 7.11 9.10 5.58
CA ILE A 162 6.55 9.39 4.25
C ILE A 162 7.50 10.37 3.56
N ILE A 163 8.06 9.95 2.44
CA ILE A 163 9.13 10.65 1.73
C ILE A 163 8.74 10.85 0.27
N ASP A 164 9.11 11.99 -0.32
CA ASP A 164 8.96 12.31 -1.74
C ASP A 164 7.51 12.16 -2.23
N SER A 165 6.54 12.59 -1.41
CA SER A 165 5.12 12.35 -1.64
C SER A 165 4.35 13.65 -1.84
N ASP A 166 3.76 13.84 -3.02
CA ASP A 166 2.99 15.06 -3.32
C ASP A 166 1.73 15.22 -2.44
N VAL A 167 1.12 14.09 -2.05
CA VAL A 167 -0.11 14.05 -1.25
C VAL A 167 -0.11 12.85 -0.30
N ALA A 168 -0.37 13.10 0.98
CA ALA A 168 -0.63 12.07 1.98
C ALA A 168 -1.98 12.32 2.65
N ILE A 169 -2.93 11.40 2.50
CA ILE A 169 -4.21 11.42 3.22
C ILE A 169 -4.09 10.49 4.42
N VAL A 170 -4.14 11.05 5.62
CA VAL A 170 -4.03 10.28 6.86
C VAL A 170 -5.34 10.40 7.63
N ARG A 171 -5.99 9.26 7.91
CA ARG A 171 -7.24 9.17 8.68
C ARG A 171 -7.14 8.03 9.67
N GLN A 172 -7.48 8.30 10.94
CA GLN A 172 -7.44 7.29 12.01
C GLN A 172 -6.09 6.58 12.10
N PHE A 173 -5.00 7.35 11.98
CA PHE A 173 -3.65 6.86 12.25
C PHE A 173 -3.34 6.97 13.74
N ALA A 174 -2.89 5.88 14.35
CA ALA A 174 -2.43 5.85 15.73
C ALA A 174 -1.02 5.25 15.78
N SER A 175 -0.14 5.84 16.58
CA SER A 175 1.19 5.27 16.80
C SER A 175 1.67 5.52 18.22
N THR A 176 2.31 4.51 18.83
CA THR A 176 3.01 4.61 20.11
C THR A 176 4.53 4.57 19.94
N SER A 177 5.01 4.76 18.72
CA SER A 177 6.44 4.77 18.38
C SER A 177 7.12 6.03 18.91
N ASN A 178 8.43 5.99 19.14
CA ASN A 178 9.17 7.16 19.65
C ASN A 178 8.99 8.39 18.75
N ARG A 179 8.95 8.16 17.43
CA ARG A 179 8.59 9.15 16.42
C ARG A 179 7.32 8.68 15.72
N CYS A 180 6.18 9.29 16.03
CA CYS A 180 4.88 8.83 15.52
C CYS A 180 4.80 8.87 13.99
N MET A 181 5.20 9.99 13.39
CA MET A 181 5.20 10.19 11.94
C MET A 181 6.30 11.16 11.52
N GLU A 182 6.96 10.87 10.41
CA GLU A 182 7.96 11.72 9.78
C GLU A 182 7.55 12.00 8.34
N LEU A 183 7.61 13.26 7.95
CA LEU A 183 7.24 13.74 6.63
C LEU A 183 8.44 14.48 6.04
N ASN A 184 8.95 14.02 4.90
CA ASN A 184 10.11 14.63 4.24
C ASN A 184 9.84 14.81 2.74
N GLY A 185 10.11 15.98 2.19
CA GLY A 185 9.88 16.22 0.76
C GLY A 185 8.40 16.14 0.37
N ILE A 186 7.53 16.70 1.22
CA ILE A 186 6.11 16.98 0.97
C ILE A 186 5.95 18.48 0.73
#